data_AF-A0A3A0E491-F1
#
_entry.id   AF-A0A3A0E491-F1
#
_cell.length_a   1.000
_cell.length_b   1.000
_cell.length_c   1.000
_cell.angle_alpha   90.00
_cell.angle_beta   90.00
_cell.angle_gamma   90.00
#
_symmetry.space_group_name_H-M   'P 1'
#
loop_
_entity.id
_entity.type
_entity.pdbx_description
1 polymer ?
#
loop_
_entity_poly.entity_id
_entity_poly.type
_entity_poly.pdbx_seq_one_letter_code
_entity_poly.pdbx_strand_id
1 'polypeptide(L)'
;MSHQDKVSELADLQARVAQLEEQINAEAARAAFRPKGFYTGYYATTGFMLGIFGAVASLMFNVVGATLTGRHPLELIRAYLTFPLGDKVFELPPEQNGLMLAIGCCLYLGTGMLLGIPLYLALVRWGDGRSLAVKFVIATIVAAAIWLVNFYGILSWLQPRVVAMSTENLIVNRVPWWVAAATHLVFAWTMVLVYPLGEFRPYQRVTEQS
;
A
#
# COMPACT_ATOMS: atom_id res chain seq x y z
N MET A 1 -57.05 -40.24 -10.15
CA MET A 1 -56.70 -38.81 -10.13
C MET A 1 -57.69 -38.07 -10.99
N SER A 2 -58.51 -37.23 -10.36
CA SER A 2 -59.48 -36.38 -11.05
C SER A 2 -58.76 -35.32 -11.88
N HIS A 3 -59.45 -34.69 -12.84
CA HIS A 3 -58.91 -33.54 -13.58
C HIS A 3 -58.51 -32.40 -12.64
N GLN A 4 -59.24 -32.22 -11.54
CA GLN A 4 -59.01 -31.19 -10.55
C GLN A 4 -57.75 -31.46 -9.73
N ASP A 5 -57.47 -32.73 -9.43
CA ASP A 5 -56.23 -33.17 -8.76
C ASP A 5 -55.01 -32.84 -9.62
N LYS A 6 -55.09 -33.10 -10.94
CA LYS A 6 -54.00 -32.80 -11.90
C LYS A 6 -53.70 -31.31 -12.01
N VAL A 7 -54.74 -30.47 -12.00
CA VAL A 7 -54.58 -29.00 -12.04
C VAL A 7 -53.94 -28.49 -10.76
N SER A 8 -54.36 -29.01 -9.60
CA SER A 8 -53.76 -28.66 -8.30
C SER A 8 -52.29 -29.09 -8.22
N GLU A 9 -51.96 -30.29 -8.68
CA GLU A 9 -50.60 -30.80 -8.70
C GLU A 9 -49.71 -30.00 -9.65
N LEU A 10 -50.23 -29.61 -10.81
CA LEU A 10 -49.51 -28.75 -11.76
C LEU A 10 -49.20 -27.38 -11.16
N ALA A 11 -50.14 -26.78 -10.42
CA ALA A 11 -49.92 -25.49 -9.75
C ALA A 11 -48.84 -25.59 -8.66
N ASP A 12 -48.85 -26.67 -7.88
CA ASP A 12 -47.83 -26.91 -6.84
C ASP A 12 -46.43 -27.13 -7.46
N LEU A 13 -46.35 -27.91 -8.54
CA LEU A 13 -45.10 -28.12 -9.28
C LEU A 13 -44.57 -26.81 -9.86
N GLN A 14 -45.42 -25.97 -10.43
CA GLN A 14 -45.03 -24.65 -10.96
C GLN A 14 -44.49 -23.73 -9.85
N ALA A 15 -45.15 -23.71 -8.68
CA ALA A 15 -44.67 -22.95 -7.52
C ALA A 15 -43.29 -23.44 -7.05
N ARG A 16 -43.08 -24.76 -7.05
CA ARG A 16 -41.82 -25.37 -6.65
C ARG A 16 -40.70 -25.15 -7.65
N VAL A 17 -41.00 -25.14 -8.95
CA VAL A 17 -40.04 -24.76 -10.01
C VAL A 17 -39.63 -23.30 -9.83
N ALA A 18 -40.57 -22.38 -9.64
CA ALA A 18 -40.26 -20.96 -9.44
C ALA A 18 -39.37 -20.74 -8.21
N GLN A 19 -39.64 -21.45 -7.11
CA GLN A 19 -38.82 -21.40 -5.90
C GLN A 19 -37.40 -21.94 -6.14
N LEU A 20 -37.26 -23.04 -6.88
CA LEU A 20 -35.95 -23.61 -7.22
C LEU A 20 -35.16 -22.69 -8.16
N GLU A 21 -35.81 -22.07 -9.14
CA GLU A 21 -35.18 -21.08 -10.03
C GLU A 21 -34.67 -19.87 -9.23
N GLU A 22 -35.43 -19.37 -8.26
CA GLU A 22 -34.99 -18.30 -7.37
C GLU A 22 -33.76 -18.71 -6.54
N GLN A 23 -33.76 -19.93 -5.98
CA GLN A 23 -32.63 -20.45 -5.22
C GLN A 23 -31.38 -20.60 -6.09
N ILE A 24 -31.51 -21.16 -7.30
CA ILE A 24 -30.41 -21.31 -8.25
C ILE A 24 -29.85 -19.93 -8.63
N ASN A 25 -30.72 -18.96 -8.91
CA ASN A 25 -30.30 -17.60 -9.24
C ASN A 25 -29.60 -16.91 -8.06
N ALA A 26 -30.09 -17.10 -6.84
CA ALA A 26 -29.46 -16.59 -5.63
C ALA A 26 -28.09 -17.24 -5.37
N GLU A 27 -27.94 -18.54 -5.61
CA GLU A 27 -26.67 -19.27 -5.50
C GLU A 27 -25.68 -18.86 -6.59
N ALA A 28 -26.14 -18.68 -7.84
CA ALA A 28 -25.34 -18.19 -8.95
C ALA A 28 -24.85 -16.76 -8.71
N ALA A 29 -25.71 -15.88 -8.18
CA ALA A 29 -25.33 -14.53 -7.76
C ALA A 29 -24.28 -14.54 -6.64
N ARG A 30 -24.38 -15.46 -5.67
CA ARG A 30 -23.35 -15.66 -4.64
C ARG A 30 -22.06 -16.26 -5.18
N ALA A 31 -22.13 -17.12 -6.19
CA ALA A 31 -20.95 -17.69 -6.86
C ALA A 31 -20.21 -16.66 -7.73
N ALA A 32 -20.91 -15.61 -8.21
CA ALA A 32 -20.35 -14.58 -9.07
C ALA A 32 -19.23 -13.76 -8.37
N PHE A 33 -19.32 -13.51 -7.07
CA PHE A 33 -18.26 -12.83 -6.31
C PHE A 33 -17.21 -13.81 -5.76
N ARG A 34 -16.60 -14.58 -6.65
CA ARG A 34 -15.39 -15.36 -6.35
C ARG A 34 -14.29 -14.94 -7.30
N PRO A 35 -13.39 -14.02 -6.93
CA PRO A 35 -12.25 -13.69 -7.77
C PRO A 35 -11.39 -14.94 -7.96
N LYS A 36 -11.43 -15.52 -9.16
CA LYS A 36 -10.68 -16.74 -9.54
C LYS A 36 -9.24 -16.44 -9.96
N GLY A 37 -8.83 -15.17 -9.97
CA GLY A 37 -7.53 -14.71 -10.47
C GLY A 37 -7.03 -13.45 -9.76
N PHE A 38 -6.17 -12.69 -10.44
CA PHE A 38 -5.52 -11.52 -9.87
C PHE A 38 -6.53 -10.47 -9.38
N TYR A 39 -6.59 -10.27 -8.06
CA TYR A 39 -7.52 -9.34 -7.44
C TYR A 39 -6.81 -8.04 -7.04
N THR A 40 -6.71 -7.11 -7.99
CA THR A 40 -6.00 -5.83 -7.82
C THR A 40 -6.44 -5.06 -6.58
N GLY A 41 -7.75 -5.00 -6.29
CA GLY A 41 -8.28 -4.28 -5.12
C GLY A 41 -7.77 -4.86 -3.78
N TYR A 42 -7.74 -6.19 -3.67
CA TYR A 42 -7.15 -6.86 -2.51
C TYR A 42 -5.65 -6.55 -2.41
N TYR A 43 -4.88 -6.76 -3.48
CA TYR A 43 -3.44 -6.55 -3.44
C TYR A 43 -3.03 -5.09 -3.23
N ALA A 44 -3.79 -4.13 -3.76
CA ALA A 44 -3.58 -2.72 -3.49
C ALA A 44 -3.82 -2.39 -2.01
N THR A 45 -4.93 -2.85 -1.43
CA THR A 45 -5.25 -2.63 -0.01
C THR A 45 -4.21 -3.29 0.89
N THR A 46 -3.80 -4.52 0.56
CA THR A 46 -2.73 -5.25 1.25
C THR A 46 -1.41 -4.50 1.16
N GLY A 47 -1.01 -4.04 -0.03
CA GLY A 47 0.19 -3.24 -0.21
C GLY A 47 0.16 -1.94 0.59
N PHE A 48 -1.01 -1.30 0.65
CA PHE A 48 -1.23 -0.09 1.45
C PHE A 48 -1.04 -0.34 2.95
N MET A 49 -1.63 -1.41 3.48
CA MET A 49 -1.51 -1.77 4.90
C MET A 49 -0.09 -2.23 5.26
N LEU A 50 0.51 -3.10 4.44
CA LEU A 50 1.86 -3.60 4.67
C LEU A 50 2.92 -2.51 4.49
N GLY A 51 2.62 -1.47 3.70
CA GLY A 51 3.47 -0.30 3.52
C GLY A 51 3.83 0.41 4.84
N ILE A 52 3.01 0.29 5.90
CA ILE A 52 3.34 0.78 7.25
C ILE A 52 4.67 0.17 7.73
N PHE A 53 4.87 -1.14 7.59
CA PHE A 53 6.08 -1.80 8.07
C PHE A 53 7.32 -1.32 7.32
N GLY A 54 7.20 -1.18 5.99
CA GLY A 54 8.25 -0.58 5.17
C GLY A 54 8.58 0.84 5.62
N ALA A 55 7.56 1.66 5.89
CA ALA A 55 7.77 3.04 6.34
C ALA A 55 8.42 3.10 7.73
N VAL A 56 8.00 2.26 8.68
CA VAL A 56 8.62 2.19 10.01
C VAL A 56 10.09 1.80 9.91
N ALA A 57 10.42 0.76 9.15
CA ALA A 57 11.80 0.31 8.97
C ALA A 57 12.67 1.41 8.33
N SER A 58 12.12 2.07 7.30
CA SER A 58 12.75 3.18 6.59
C SER A 58 12.96 4.41 7.49
N LEU A 59 11.98 4.74 8.34
CA LEU A 59 12.08 5.80 9.33
C LEU A 59 13.14 5.48 10.39
N MET A 60 13.18 4.24 10.90
CA MET A 60 14.22 3.81 11.84
C MET A 60 15.61 3.88 11.23
N PHE A 61 15.78 3.43 9.98
CA PHE A 61 17.04 3.56 9.25
C PHE A 61 17.51 5.02 9.19
N ASN A 62 16.60 5.94 8.87
CA ASN A 62 16.87 7.36 8.84
C ASN A 62 17.23 7.96 10.21
N VAL A 63 16.49 7.59 11.27
CA VAL A 63 16.76 8.06 12.64
C VAL A 63 18.14 7.61 13.10
N VAL A 64 18.48 6.33 12.89
CA VAL A 64 19.79 5.77 13.24
C VAL A 64 20.91 6.38 12.37
N GLY A 65 20.66 6.59 11.07
CA GLY A 65 21.62 7.24 10.18
C GLY A 65 21.92 8.69 10.58
N ALA A 66 20.89 9.44 11.01
CA ALA A 66 21.05 10.80 11.50
C ALA A 66 21.90 10.83 12.78
N THR A 67 21.64 9.96 13.76
CA THR A 67 22.42 9.93 15.00
C THR A 67 23.88 9.55 14.76
N LEU A 68 24.17 8.61 13.86
CA LEU A 68 25.54 8.23 13.49
C LEU A 68 26.32 9.32 12.76
N THR A 69 25.62 10.24 12.07
CA THR A 69 26.23 11.37 11.36
C THR A 69 26.23 12.66 12.18
N GLY A 70 25.83 12.60 13.45
CA GLY A 70 25.78 13.75 14.36
C GLY A 70 24.65 14.75 14.05
N ARG A 71 23.69 14.39 13.20
CA ARG A 71 22.53 15.22 12.88
C ARG A 71 21.33 14.87 13.76
N HIS A 72 20.49 15.87 14.04
CA HIS A 72 19.31 15.64 14.86
C HIS A 72 18.17 15.02 14.00
N PRO A 73 17.55 13.88 14.40
CA PRO A 73 16.50 13.22 13.61
C PRO A 73 15.30 14.11 13.25
N LEU A 74 14.97 15.09 14.12
CA LEU A 74 13.96 16.11 13.85
C LEU A 74 14.22 16.91 12.56
N GLU A 75 15.47 17.08 12.11
CA GLU A 75 15.75 17.79 10.87
C GLU A 75 15.14 17.09 9.65
N LEU A 76 15.19 15.76 9.63
CA LEU A 76 14.58 14.98 8.56
C LEU A 76 13.06 15.13 8.59
N ILE A 77 12.46 15.05 9.78
CA ILE A 77 11.01 15.22 9.96
C ILE A 77 10.57 16.63 9.54
N ARG A 78 11.34 17.66 9.91
CA ARG A 78 11.11 19.04 9.45
C ARG A 78 11.24 19.17 7.94
N ALA A 79 12.20 18.49 7.33
CA ALA A 79 12.32 18.45 5.88
C ALA A 79 11.05 17.88 5.23
N TYR A 80 10.48 16.78 5.74
CA TYR A 80 9.20 16.26 5.22
C TYR A 80 8.01 17.21 5.44
N LEU A 81 7.97 17.92 6.58
CA LEU A 81 6.93 18.90 6.88
C LEU A 81 6.98 20.16 6.00
N THR A 82 8.05 20.38 5.24
CA THR A 82 8.08 21.45 4.22
C THR A 82 7.00 21.24 3.16
N PHE A 83 6.51 20.02 2.93
CA PHE A 83 5.48 19.76 1.92
C PHE A 83 4.12 20.41 2.27
N PRO A 84 3.56 20.24 3.49
CA PRO A 84 2.35 20.96 3.88
C PRO A 84 2.59 22.41 4.34
N LEU A 85 3.76 22.74 4.90
CA LEU A 85 3.96 24.00 5.63
C LEU A 85 4.96 24.98 4.97
N GLY A 86 5.70 24.55 3.95
CA GLY A 86 6.76 25.35 3.34
C GLY A 86 7.84 25.76 4.35
N ASP A 87 8.37 26.97 4.21
CA ASP A 87 9.40 27.52 5.11
C ASP A 87 8.92 27.75 6.55
N LYS A 88 7.60 27.88 6.76
CA LYS A 88 7.02 28.13 8.09
C LYS A 88 7.36 27.06 9.10
N VAL A 89 7.71 25.85 8.64
CA VAL A 89 8.15 24.75 9.53
C VAL A 89 9.38 25.12 10.36
N PHE A 90 10.23 26.03 9.87
CA PHE A 90 11.44 26.47 10.57
C PHE A 90 11.19 27.63 11.53
N GLU A 91 10.02 28.28 11.42
CA GLU A 91 9.59 29.38 12.30
C GLU A 91 8.80 28.88 13.52
N LEU A 92 8.46 27.58 13.57
CA LEU A 92 7.65 27.01 14.63
C LEU A 92 8.37 27.03 15.99
N PRO A 93 7.68 27.43 17.09
CA PRO A 93 8.28 27.49 18.42
C PRO A 93 8.77 26.11 18.91
N PRO A 94 9.85 26.05 19.70
CA PRO A 94 10.37 24.79 20.24
C PRO A 94 9.35 23.98 21.07
N GLU A 95 8.40 24.64 21.73
CA GLU A 95 7.32 23.97 22.47
C GLU A 95 6.40 23.11 21.57
N GLN A 96 6.34 23.37 20.26
CA GLN A 96 5.52 22.62 19.31
C GLN A 96 6.27 21.45 18.66
N ASN A 97 7.54 21.21 19.02
CA ASN A 97 8.36 20.14 18.44
C ASN A 97 7.70 18.74 18.55
N GLY A 98 6.99 18.46 19.65
CA GLY A 98 6.28 17.19 19.83
C GLY A 98 5.14 17.00 18.83
N LEU A 99 4.36 18.05 18.59
CA LEU A 99 3.28 18.03 17.60
C LEU A 99 3.83 17.91 16.17
N MET A 100 4.90 18.65 15.86
CA MET A 100 5.59 18.54 14.57
C MET A 100 6.07 17.11 14.32
N LEU A 101 6.70 16.49 15.33
CA LEU A 101 7.15 15.11 15.23
C LEU A 101 6.00 14.16 14.94
N ALA A 102 4.88 14.29 15.66
CA ALA A 102 3.70 13.46 15.45
C ALA A 102 3.14 13.60 14.03
N ILE A 103 2.94 14.84 13.55
CA ILE A 103 2.42 15.09 12.19
C ILE A 103 3.38 14.55 11.13
N GLY A 104 4.68 14.82 11.28
CA GLY A 104 5.68 14.35 10.33
C GLY A 104 5.82 12.83 10.30
N CYS A 105 5.73 12.15 11.45
CA CYS A 105 5.65 10.70 11.53
C CYS A 105 4.41 10.17 10.80
N CYS A 106 3.23 10.75 11.04
CA CYS A 106 1.99 10.36 10.36
C CYS A 106 2.09 10.54 8.83
N LEU A 107 2.66 11.64 8.36
CA LEU A 107 2.90 11.90 6.94
C LEU A 107 3.89 10.90 6.33
N TYR A 108 4.95 10.55 7.06
CA TYR A 108 5.93 9.57 6.63
C TYR A 108 5.29 8.19 6.48
N LEU A 109 4.54 7.75 7.51
CA LEU A 109 3.82 6.48 7.50
C LEU A 109 2.79 6.45 6.37
N GLY A 110 1.96 7.48 6.24
CA GLY A 110 0.94 7.59 5.18
C GLY A 110 1.55 7.54 3.78
N THR A 111 2.69 8.20 3.58
CA THR A 111 3.44 8.12 2.31
C THR A 111 3.94 6.70 2.06
N GLY A 112 4.49 6.03 3.08
CA GLY A 112 4.90 4.63 2.98
C GLY A 112 3.77 3.68 2.65
N MET A 113 2.57 3.90 3.20
CA MET A 113 1.37 3.15 2.83
C MET A 113 1.05 3.32 1.34
N LEU A 114 1.02 4.56 0.84
CA LEU A 114 0.76 4.83 -0.58
C LEU A 114 1.81 4.20 -1.50
N LEU A 115 3.10 4.31 -1.17
CA LEU A 115 4.19 3.69 -1.93
C LEU A 115 4.22 2.16 -1.81
N GLY A 116 3.62 1.61 -0.76
CA GLY A 116 3.45 0.17 -0.58
C GLY A 116 2.57 -0.46 -1.67
N ILE A 117 1.58 0.27 -2.19
CA ILE A 117 0.67 -0.21 -3.25
C ILE A 117 1.42 -0.64 -4.52
N PRO A 118 2.14 0.24 -5.25
CA PRO A 118 2.79 -0.14 -6.49
C PRO A 118 3.88 -1.20 -6.28
N LEU A 119 4.59 -1.13 -5.15
CA LEU A 119 5.62 -2.10 -4.84
C LEU A 119 5.05 -3.50 -4.59
N TYR A 120 3.97 -3.59 -3.81
CA TYR A 120 3.33 -4.87 -3.52
C TYR A 120 2.68 -5.47 -4.79
N LEU A 121 2.03 -4.64 -5.60
CA LEU A 121 1.49 -5.07 -6.90
C LEU A 121 2.59 -5.62 -7.80
N ALA A 122 3.77 -4.98 -7.86
CA ALA A 122 4.91 -5.48 -8.61
C ALA A 122 5.42 -6.83 -8.08
N LEU A 123 5.50 -7.00 -6.75
CA LEU A 123 5.92 -8.25 -6.12
C LEU A 123 4.96 -9.39 -6.41
N VAL A 124 3.64 -9.16 -6.34
CA VAL A 124 2.67 -10.20 -6.72
C VAL A 124 2.73 -10.48 -8.22
N ARG A 125 2.82 -9.44 -9.05
CA ARG A 125 2.73 -9.57 -10.51
C ARG A 125 3.94 -10.26 -11.14
N TRP A 126 5.14 -10.08 -10.58
CA TRP A 126 6.40 -10.59 -11.13
C TRP A 126 7.16 -11.53 -10.20
N GLY A 127 6.89 -11.48 -8.90
CA GLY A 127 7.57 -12.27 -7.88
C GLY A 127 6.82 -13.52 -7.43
N ASP A 128 5.56 -13.71 -7.81
CA ASP A 128 4.79 -14.90 -7.44
C ASP A 128 5.42 -16.19 -7.98
N GLY A 129 5.50 -17.22 -7.12
CA GLY A 129 6.20 -18.47 -7.40
C GLY A 129 7.72 -18.37 -7.62
N ARG A 130 8.33 -17.17 -7.50
CA ARG A 130 9.78 -16.98 -7.66
C ARG A 130 10.53 -17.07 -6.33
N SER A 131 11.84 -17.31 -6.42
CA SER A 131 12.72 -17.36 -5.24
C SER A 131 12.81 -15.99 -4.55
N LEU A 132 13.18 -16.02 -3.26
CA LEU A 132 13.32 -14.81 -2.45
C LEU A 132 14.32 -13.81 -3.07
N ALA A 133 15.43 -14.30 -3.64
CA ALA A 133 16.42 -13.45 -4.30
C ALA A 133 15.84 -12.66 -5.48
N VAL A 134 14.99 -13.31 -6.30
CA VAL A 134 14.32 -12.63 -7.43
C VAL A 134 13.36 -11.54 -6.91
N LYS A 135 12.64 -11.80 -5.81
CA LYS A 135 11.77 -10.79 -5.18
C LYS A 135 12.56 -9.57 -4.71
N PHE A 136 13.75 -9.77 -4.13
CA PHE A 136 14.66 -8.66 -3.78
C PHE A 136 15.13 -7.86 -4.98
N VAL A 137 15.44 -8.52 -6.11
CA VAL A 137 15.81 -7.84 -7.36
C VAL A 137 14.65 -6.99 -7.89
N ILE A 138 13.43 -7.56 -7.96
CA ILE A 138 12.23 -6.83 -8.38
C ILE A 138 12.00 -5.62 -7.47
N ALA A 139 12.04 -5.82 -6.14
CA ALA A 139 11.85 -4.76 -5.17
C ALA A 139 12.89 -3.64 -5.32
N THR A 140 14.15 -4.00 -5.58
CA THR A 140 15.25 -3.04 -5.79
C THR A 140 15.00 -2.19 -7.04
N ILE A 141 14.60 -2.79 -8.15
CA ILE A 141 14.31 -2.07 -9.40
C ILE A 141 13.14 -1.11 -9.19
N VAL A 142 12.05 -1.58 -8.57
CA VAL A 142 10.87 -0.76 -8.31
C VAL A 142 11.18 0.35 -7.31
N ALA A 143 11.96 0.07 -6.27
CA ALA A 143 12.42 1.07 -5.30
C ALA A 143 13.26 2.16 -5.96
N ALA A 144 14.17 1.78 -6.85
CA ALA A 144 14.99 2.73 -7.61
C ALA A 144 14.11 3.61 -8.52
N ALA A 145 13.10 3.04 -9.17
CA ALA A 145 12.15 3.81 -9.97
C ALA A 145 11.33 4.78 -9.12
N ILE A 146 10.79 4.33 -7.99
CA ILE A 146 10.05 5.19 -7.04
C ILE A 146 10.96 6.31 -6.52
N TRP A 147 12.19 5.97 -6.11
CA TRP A 147 13.17 6.95 -5.65
C TRP A 147 13.46 8.00 -6.73
N LEU A 148 13.70 7.58 -7.97
CA LEU A 148 13.99 8.50 -9.08
C LEU A 148 12.83 9.47 -9.31
N VAL A 149 11.60 8.95 -9.37
CA VAL A 149 10.39 9.76 -9.57
C VAL A 149 10.14 10.68 -8.37
N ASN A 150 10.31 10.19 -7.15
CA ASN A 150 10.07 10.98 -5.95
C ASN A 150 11.12 12.07 -5.78
N PHE A 151 12.41 11.71 -5.82
CA PHE A 151 13.51 12.63 -5.58
C PHE A 151 13.63 13.69 -6.68
N TYR A 152 13.65 13.27 -7.95
CA TYR A 152 13.84 14.21 -9.06
C TYR A 152 12.52 14.75 -9.62
N GLY A 153 11.48 13.93 -9.73
CA GLY A 153 10.18 14.39 -10.24
C GLY A 153 9.39 15.21 -9.22
N ILE A 154 9.19 14.66 -8.02
CA ILE A 154 8.33 15.31 -7.02
C ILE A 154 9.10 16.37 -6.24
N LEU A 155 10.18 15.99 -5.55
CA LEU A 155 10.87 16.90 -4.62
C LEU A 155 11.67 17.98 -5.33
N SER A 156 12.39 17.65 -6.41
CA SER A 156 13.22 18.65 -7.10
C SER A 156 12.43 19.55 -8.06
N TRP A 157 11.32 19.07 -8.63
CA TRP A 157 10.58 19.76 -9.70
C TRP A 157 9.17 20.18 -9.28
N LEU A 158 8.35 19.29 -8.73
CA LEU A 158 6.95 19.63 -8.40
C LEU A 158 6.84 20.47 -7.12
N GLN A 159 7.49 20.04 -6.04
CA GLN A 159 7.44 20.66 -4.72
C GLN A 159 7.72 22.17 -4.74
N PRO A 160 8.80 22.69 -5.36
CA PRO A 160 9.07 24.14 -5.40
C PRO A 160 8.04 24.94 -6.20
N ARG A 161 7.24 24.31 -7.06
CA ARG A 161 6.19 25.01 -7.84
C ARG A 161 4.87 25.11 -7.10
N VAL A 162 4.58 24.15 -6.22
CA VAL A 162 3.28 24.06 -5.54
C VAL A 162 3.33 24.54 -4.09
N VAL A 163 4.53 24.63 -3.50
CA VAL A 163 4.74 25.09 -2.13
C VAL A 163 5.66 26.30 -2.13
N ALA A 164 5.26 27.35 -1.41
CA ALA A 164 6.12 28.50 -1.16
C ALA A 164 7.26 28.11 -0.21
N MET A 165 8.45 27.85 -0.77
CA MET A 165 9.67 27.62 0.01
C MET A 165 10.92 28.18 -0.67
N SER A 166 11.90 28.54 0.15
CA SER A 166 13.24 28.93 -0.28
C SER A 166 14.03 27.76 -0.85
N THR A 167 14.89 28.04 -1.84
CA THR A 167 15.69 27.01 -2.53
C THR A 167 16.62 26.28 -1.58
N GLU A 168 17.10 26.93 -0.52
CA GLU A 168 17.97 26.34 0.51
C GLU A 168 17.25 25.29 1.37
N ASN A 169 15.94 25.41 1.51
CA ASN A 169 15.12 24.54 2.34
C ASN A 169 14.53 23.34 1.58
N LEU A 170 14.82 23.23 0.29
CA LEU A 170 14.43 22.06 -0.49
C LEU A 170 15.03 20.78 0.09
N ILE A 171 14.20 19.75 0.19
CA ILE A 171 14.60 18.45 0.76
C ILE A 171 15.82 17.88 0.03
N VAL A 172 15.88 18.03 -1.29
CA VAL A 172 16.99 17.55 -2.14
C VAL A 172 18.34 18.19 -1.81
N ASN A 173 18.35 19.37 -1.21
CA ASN A 173 19.57 20.06 -0.79
C ASN A 173 20.00 19.68 0.64
N ARG A 174 19.08 19.13 1.44
CA ARG A 174 19.34 18.75 2.84
C ARG A 174 19.64 17.26 3.01
N VAL A 175 19.04 16.41 2.17
CA VAL A 175 19.19 14.96 2.19
C VAL A 175 20.00 14.52 0.97
N PRO A 176 21.19 13.93 1.16
CA PRO A 176 21.97 13.40 0.05
C PRO A 176 21.17 12.36 -0.73
N TRP A 177 21.27 12.40 -2.06
CA TRP A 177 20.52 11.52 -2.96
C TRP A 177 20.70 10.03 -2.64
N TRP A 178 21.91 9.62 -2.22
CA TRP A 178 22.23 8.24 -1.89
C TRP A 178 21.57 7.79 -0.58
N VAL A 179 21.40 8.70 0.40
CA VAL A 179 20.64 8.42 1.63
C VAL A 179 19.18 8.19 1.26
N ALA A 180 18.62 9.08 0.44
CA ALA A 180 17.25 8.92 -0.05
C ALA A 180 17.07 7.59 -0.80
N ALA A 181 18.02 7.20 -1.65
CA ALA A 181 17.99 5.92 -2.36
C ALA A 181 18.03 4.72 -1.40
N ALA A 182 18.93 4.74 -0.41
CA ALA A 182 19.04 3.69 0.61
C ALA A 182 17.75 3.55 1.42
N THR A 183 17.12 4.68 1.77
CA THR A 183 15.84 4.73 2.50
C THR A 183 14.70 4.06 1.72
N HIS A 184 14.64 4.23 0.39
CA HIS A 184 13.68 3.53 -0.46
C HIS A 184 14.02 2.05 -0.62
N LEU A 185 15.31 1.70 -0.65
CA LEU A 185 15.75 0.30 -0.73
C LEU A 185 15.37 -0.47 0.53
N VAL A 186 15.64 0.09 1.72
CA VAL A 186 15.24 -0.49 3.01
C VAL A 186 13.74 -0.68 3.06
N PHE A 187 12.96 0.34 2.68
CA PHE A 187 11.50 0.23 2.57
C PHE A 187 11.09 -0.97 1.72
N ALA A 188 11.68 -1.10 0.53
CA ALA A 188 11.28 -2.13 -0.41
C ALA A 188 11.71 -3.54 -0.01
N TRP A 189 12.87 -3.68 0.61
CA TRP A 189 13.36 -4.93 1.17
C TRP A 189 12.50 -5.39 2.34
N THR A 190 12.08 -4.47 3.22
CA THR A 190 11.10 -4.79 4.27
C THR A 190 9.81 -5.30 3.66
N MET A 191 9.32 -4.69 2.58
CA MET A 191 8.12 -5.15 1.87
C MET A 191 8.26 -6.57 1.30
N VAL A 192 9.45 -6.97 0.85
CA VAL A 192 9.73 -8.37 0.46
C VAL A 192 9.62 -9.31 1.66
N LEU A 193 10.12 -8.91 2.83
CA LEU A 193 10.08 -9.73 4.03
C LEU A 193 8.65 -9.90 4.58
N VAL A 194 7.83 -8.86 4.51
CA VAL A 194 6.42 -8.92 4.95
C VAL A 194 5.46 -9.40 3.87
N TYR A 195 5.93 -9.58 2.63
CA TYR A 195 5.12 -10.04 1.49
C TYR A 195 4.24 -11.26 1.80
N PRO A 196 4.74 -12.34 2.45
CA PRO A 196 3.94 -13.54 2.71
C PRO A 196 2.69 -13.29 3.56
N LEU A 197 2.66 -12.21 4.35
CA LEU A 197 1.52 -11.86 5.20
C LEU A 197 0.30 -11.40 4.39
N GLY A 198 0.50 -11.04 3.12
CA GLY A 198 -0.53 -10.51 2.24
C GLY A 198 -0.93 -11.44 1.09
N GLU A 199 -0.51 -12.71 1.12
CA GLU A 199 -0.83 -13.67 0.07
C GLU A 199 -2.33 -13.97 0.04
N PHE A 200 -2.96 -13.69 -1.09
CA PHE A 200 -4.37 -14.04 -1.29
C PHE A 200 -4.52 -15.55 -1.42
N ARG A 201 -5.30 -16.16 -0.51
CA ARG A 201 -5.74 -17.55 -0.64
C ARG A 201 -7.23 -17.55 -0.98
N PRO A 202 -7.61 -17.95 -2.20
CA PRO A 202 -9.02 -18.09 -2.56
C PRO A 202 -9.72 -19.01 -1.56
N TYR A 203 -10.89 -18.58 -1.07
CA TYR A 203 -11.70 -19.43 -0.21
C TYR A 203 -12.17 -20.66 -0.97
N GLN A 204 -11.76 -21.85 -0.52
CA GLN A 204 -12.25 -23.13 -1.02
C GLN A 204 -13.32 -23.65 -0.06
N ARG A 205 -14.51 -23.96 -0.57
CA ARG A 205 -15.55 -24.61 0.24
C ARG A 205 -15.10 -26.04 0.55
N VAL A 206 -15.37 -26.51 1.77
CA VAL A 206 -15.14 -27.90 2.18
C VAL A 206 -15.82 -28.90 1.25
N THR A 207 -17.00 -28.54 0.72
CA THR A 207 -17.77 -29.35 -0.24
C THR A 207 -17.14 -29.44 -1.64
N GLU A 208 -16.11 -28.64 -1.94
CA GLU A 208 -15.40 -28.63 -3.22
C GLU A 208 -14.03 -29.35 -3.13
N GLN A 209 -13.68 -29.90 -1.96
CA GLN A 209 -12.39 -30.58 -1.69
C GLN A 209 -12.46 -32.12 -1.81
N SER A 210 -13.58 -32.66 -2.29
CA SER A 210 -13.84 -34.10 -2.49
C SER A 210 -13.44 -34.60 -3.88
#